data_AF-A0AAD9ADW1-F1
#
_entry.id   AF-A0AAD9ADW1-F1
#
_cell.length_a   1.000
_cell.length_b   1.000
_cell.length_c   1.000
_cell.angle_alpha   90.00
_cell.angle_beta   90.00
_cell.angle_gamma   90.00
#
_symmetry.space_group_name_H-M   'P 1'
#
loop_
_entity.id
_entity.type
_entity.pdbx_description
1 polymer ?
#
loop_
_entity_poly.entity_id
_entity_poly.type
_entity_poly.pdbx_seq_one_letter_code
_entity_poly.pdbx_strand_id
1 'polypeptide(L)'
;MPIAMLAGQCWKAMLETVPGHRSINLERLVHVGMRDVSHLERARVGEAGFDVIWGDTEKKVDFKAGLSTVLQRKQLRPTMVHFDVDSLDVSIGKASRFAAPGGLLEPDIVGCFREISTATEPVSLTVASFDPTFEGARNLAAVAIKSVTGFVQSLMGSGVLYKP
;
A
#
# COMPACT_ATOMS: atom_id res chain seq x y z
N MET A 1 3.42 13.32 0.49
CA MET A 1 3.22 14.18 -0.70
C MET A 1 2.84 13.43 -2.00
N PRO A 2 3.33 12.22 -2.31
CA PRO A 2 3.03 11.56 -3.60
C PRO A 2 1.54 11.43 -3.93
N ILE A 3 0.68 11.13 -2.95
CA ILE A 3 -0.78 11.08 -3.15
C ILE A 3 -1.37 12.44 -3.57
N ALA A 4 -0.90 13.54 -2.97
CA ALA A 4 -1.33 14.88 -3.37
C ALA A 4 -0.83 15.23 -4.79
N MET A 5 0.34 14.74 -5.21
CA MET A 5 0.81 14.86 -6.59
C MET A 5 -0.07 14.04 -7.55
N LEU A 6 -0.41 12.80 -7.19
CA LEU A 6 -1.33 11.95 -7.96
C LEU A 6 -2.69 12.65 -8.15
N ALA A 7 -3.18 13.38 -7.15
CA ALA A 7 -4.43 14.14 -7.23
C ALA A 7 -4.30 15.52 -7.89
N GLY A 8 -3.11 15.92 -8.36
CA GLY A 8 -2.88 17.25 -8.95
C GLY A 8 -3.02 18.40 -7.95
N GLN A 9 -2.88 18.13 -6.65
CA GLN A 9 -3.08 19.11 -5.58
C GLN A 9 -1.80 19.90 -5.24
N CYS A 10 -0.63 19.42 -5.65
CA CYS A 10 0.66 20.08 -5.42
C CYS A 10 1.64 19.82 -6.57
N TRP A 11 2.74 20.58 -6.61
CA TRP A 11 3.79 20.47 -7.64
C TRP A 11 3.28 20.55 -9.09
N LYS A 12 2.18 21.28 -9.32
CA LYS A 12 1.45 21.31 -10.61
C LYS A 12 2.33 21.65 -11.80
N ALA A 13 3.10 22.75 -11.71
CA ALA A 13 4.00 23.17 -12.78
C ALA A 13 5.06 22.11 -13.13
N MET A 14 5.56 21.37 -12.13
CA MET A 14 6.50 20.26 -12.37
C MET A 14 5.80 19.07 -13.04
N LEU A 15 4.61 18.70 -12.55
CA LEU A 15 3.84 17.58 -13.10
C LEU A 15 3.38 17.82 -14.55
N GLU A 16 3.13 19.07 -14.93
CA GLU A 16 2.86 19.46 -16.32
C GLU A 16 4.04 19.19 -17.28
N THR A 17 5.26 19.10 -16.76
CA THR A 17 6.44 18.76 -17.59
C THR A 17 6.59 17.26 -17.86
N VAL A 18 5.84 16.40 -17.14
CA VAL A 18 5.92 14.94 -17.29
C VAL A 18 5.01 14.50 -18.44
N PRO A 19 5.54 13.99 -19.57
CA PRO A 19 4.72 13.62 -20.72
C PRO A 19 3.66 12.57 -20.36
N GLY A 20 2.41 12.87 -20.68
CA GLY A 20 1.28 11.96 -20.45
C GLY A 20 0.78 11.90 -18.99
N HIS A 21 1.33 12.70 -18.07
CA HIS A 21 0.81 12.77 -16.71
C HIS A 21 -0.64 13.28 -16.69
N ARG A 22 -1.48 12.58 -15.92
CA ARG A 22 -2.85 12.99 -15.61
C ARG A 22 -3.11 12.72 -14.14
N SER A 23 -3.73 13.67 -13.47
CA SER A 23 -4.16 13.47 -12.09
C SER A 23 -5.26 12.40 -12.01
N ILE A 24 -5.25 11.63 -10.93
CA ILE A 24 -6.26 10.60 -10.66
C ILE A 24 -7.33 11.15 -9.74
N ASN A 25 -8.56 10.65 -9.89
CA ASN A 25 -9.60 10.83 -8.87
C ASN A 25 -9.24 9.98 -7.63
N LEU A 26 -9.11 10.62 -6.47
CA LEU A 26 -8.79 9.97 -5.19
C LEU A 26 -9.86 8.97 -4.74
N GLU A 27 -11.09 9.04 -5.27
CA GLU A 27 -12.09 7.99 -5.07
C GLU A 27 -11.62 6.62 -5.61
N ARG A 28 -10.63 6.58 -6.51
CA ARG A 28 -10.02 5.34 -7.00
C ARG A 28 -8.85 4.84 -6.14
N LEU A 29 -8.49 5.58 -5.09
CA LEU A 29 -7.40 5.25 -4.18
C LEU A 29 -7.92 4.53 -2.93
N VAL A 30 -7.12 3.57 -2.47
CA VAL A 30 -7.27 2.89 -1.17
C VAL A 30 -5.89 2.84 -0.54
N HIS A 31 -5.75 3.28 0.70
CA HIS A 31 -4.52 3.21 1.46
C HIS A 31 -4.68 2.22 2.61
N VAL A 32 -3.67 1.36 2.82
CA VAL A 32 -3.65 0.39 3.92
C VAL A 32 -2.46 0.69 4.83
N GLY A 33 -2.65 0.70 6.15
CA GLY A 33 -1.55 0.78 7.12
C GLY A 33 -1.08 2.19 7.51
N MET A 34 -1.78 3.25 7.10
CA MET A 34 -1.46 4.62 7.56
C MET A 34 -1.71 4.73 9.07
N ARG A 35 -0.73 5.20 9.84
CA ARG A 35 -0.78 5.16 11.32
C ARG A 35 0.00 6.26 12.03
N ASP A 36 1.18 6.63 11.53
CA ASP A 36 1.99 7.71 12.10
C ASP A 36 1.60 9.07 11.49
N VAL A 37 0.47 9.61 11.96
CA VAL A 37 -0.05 10.90 11.50
C VAL A 37 -0.53 11.73 12.68
N SER A 38 -0.30 13.04 12.62
CA SER A 38 -0.92 13.99 13.54
C SER A 38 -2.44 14.05 13.35
N HIS A 39 -3.16 14.58 14.35
CA HIS A 39 -4.60 14.82 14.24
C HIS A 39 -4.98 15.69 13.02
N LEU A 40 -4.16 16.69 12.72
CA LEU A 40 -4.37 17.57 11.57
C LEU A 40 -4.18 16.84 10.24
N GLU A 41 -3.16 15.98 10.13
CA GLU A 41 -2.95 15.16 8.94
C GLU A 41 -4.06 14.13 8.76
N ARG A 42 -4.52 13.49 9.85
CA ARG A 42 -5.65 12.57 9.80
C ARG A 42 -6.94 13.25 9.33
N ALA A 43 -7.21 14.46 9.82
CA ALA A 43 -8.35 15.26 9.36
C ALA A 43 -8.26 15.58 7.87
N ARG A 44 -7.09 16.04 7.39
CA ARG A 44 -6.85 16.33 5.97
C ARG A 44 -6.99 15.10 5.08
N VAL A 45 -6.53 13.93 5.54
CA VAL A 45 -6.72 12.67 4.83
C VAL A 45 -8.21 12.31 4.74
N GLY A 46 -8.97 12.52 5.82
CA GLY A 46 -10.43 12.35 5.81
C GLY A 46 -11.12 13.29 4.82
N GLU A 47 -10.73 14.57 4.79
CA GLU A 47 -11.24 15.57 3.85
C GLU A 47 -10.87 15.26 2.39
N ALA A 48 -9.73 14.60 2.15
CA ALA A 48 -9.29 14.19 0.82
C ALA A 48 -10.14 13.05 0.22
N GLY A 49 -10.96 12.36 1.02
CA GLY A 49 -12.05 11.51 0.54
C GLY A 49 -11.66 10.12 -0.01
N PHE A 50 -10.40 9.70 0.11
CA PHE A 50 -10.01 8.33 -0.23
C PHE A 50 -10.13 7.39 0.97
N ASP A 51 -10.27 6.10 0.68
CA ASP A 51 -10.43 5.09 1.74
C ASP A 51 -9.10 4.76 2.38
N VAL A 52 -9.10 4.70 3.72
CA VAL A 52 -7.93 4.35 4.51
C VAL A 52 -8.28 3.27 5.51
N ILE A 53 -7.56 2.16 5.44
CA ILE A 53 -7.54 1.15 6.49
C ILE A 53 -6.42 1.56 7.45
N TRP A 54 -6.79 2.32 8.47
CA TRP A 54 -5.87 2.89 9.45
C TRP A 54 -5.18 1.79 10.28
N GLY A 55 -3.88 1.91 10.48
CA GLY A 55 -3.17 1.17 11.52
C GLY A 55 -3.41 1.82 12.89
N ASP A 56 -3.12 1.06 13.94
CA ASP A 56 -3.39 1.46 15.31
C ASP A 56 -2.32 0.82 16.23
N THR A 57 -1.77 1.62 17.14
CA THR A 57 -0.72 1.18 18.07
C THR A 57 -1.27 0.50 19.33
N GLU A 58 -2.54 0.71 19.63
CA GLU A 58 -3.21 0.22 20.83
C GLU A 58 -4.02 -1.06 20.55
N LYS A 59 -4.56 -1.19 19.33
CA LYS A 59 -5.47 -2.27 18.97
C LYS A 59 -5.04 -2.98 17.70
N LYS A 60 -5.20 -4.31 17.69
CA LYS A 60 -4.99 -5.08 16.47
C LYS A 60 -6.05 -4.73 15.42
N VAL A 61 -5.58 -4.36 14.23
CA VAL A 61 -6.43 -4.06 13.07
C VAL A 61 -6.52 -5.29 12.16
N ASP A 62 -7.73 -5.61 11.69
CA ASP A 62 -7.92 -6.60 10.62
C ASP A 62 -7.81 -5.92 9.25
N PHE A 63 -6.56 -5.72 8.80
CA PHE A 63 -6.28 -5.01 7.55
C PHE A 63 -6.92 -5.70 6.34
N LYS A 64 -6.90 -7.03 6.33
CA LYS A 64 -7.45 -7.83 5.24
C LYS A 64 -8.97 -7.64 5.12
N ALA A 65 -9.72 -7.76 6.22
CA ALA A 65 -11.17 -7.60 6.19
C ALA A 65 -11.58 -6.16 5.81
N GLY A 66 -10.85 -5.17 6.36
CA GLY A 66 -11.04 -3.76 5.99
C GLY A 66 -10.83 -3.52 4.50
N LEU A 67 -9.72 -4.04 3.95
CA LEU A 67 -9.42 -3.92 2.52
C LEU A 67 -10.46 -4.63 1.65
N SER A 68 -10.85 -5.87 2.00
CA SER A 68 -11.84 -6.65 1.26
C SER A 68 -13.17 -5.89 1.14
N THR A 69 -13.64 -5.29 2.25
CA THR A 69 -14.86 -4.47 2.27
C THR A 69 -14.78 -3.30 1.28
N VAL A 70 -13.65 -2.58 1.26
CA VAL A 70 -13.46 -1.45 0.35
C VAL A 70 -13.36 -1.91 -1.10
N LEU A 71 -12.62 -2.98 -1.39
CA LEU A 71 -12.46 -3.50 -2.75
C LEU A 71 -13.78 -4.01 -3.34
N GLN A 72 -14.60 -4.69 -2.54
CA GLN A 72 -15.95 -5.12 -2.96
C GLN A 72 -16.85 -3.94 -3.33
N ARG A 73 -16.78 -2.85 -2.55
CA ARG A 73 -17.56 -1.63 -2.83
C ARG A 73 -17.06 -0.92 -4.08
N LYS A 74 -15.74 -0.74 -4.24
CA LYS A 74 -15.15 0.09 -5.29
C LYS A 74 -14.98 -0.59 -6.64
N GLN A 75 -14.85 -1.92 -6.68
CA GLN A 75 -14.66 -2.70 -7.91
C GLN A 75 -13.54 -2.14 -8.81
N LEU A 76 -12.38 -1.86 -8.20
CA LEU A 76 -11.27 -1.17 -8.86
C LEU A 76 -10.63 -2.02 -9.97
N ARG A 77 -10.53 -1.45 -11.18
CA ARG A 77 -9.84 -2.04 -12.34
C ARG A 77 -9.52 -0.98 -13.42
N PRO A 78 -8.37 -1.08 -14.13
CA PRO A 78 -7.15 -1.79 -13.70
C PRO A 78 -6.53 -1.12 -12.46
N THR A 79 -5.64 -1.83 -11.74
CA THR A 79 -5.00 -1.34 -10.49
C THR A 79 -3.47 -1.31 -10.56
N MET A 80 -2.89 -0.28 -9.95
CA MET A 80 -1.47 -0.22 -9.60
C MET A 80 -1.34 -0.51 -8.11
N VAL A 81 -0.49 -1.46 -7.75
CA VAL A 81 -0.19 -1.79 -6.36
C VAL A 81 1.13 -1.12 -5.97
N HIS A 82 1.08 -0.21 -4.99
CA HIS A 82 2.26 0.35 -4.38
C HIS A 82 2.46 -0.25 -2.99
N PHE A 83 3.52 -1.03 -2.83
CA PHE A 83 3.91 -1.58 -1.54
C PHE A 83 5.07 -0.78 -0.98
N ASP A 84 4.74 0.12 -0.06
CA ASP A 84 5.73 0.73 0.81
C ASP A 84 6.12 -0.27 1.90
N VAL A 85 7.40 -0.67 1.95
CA VAL A 85 7.89 -1.65 2.93
C VAL A 85 7.78 -1.11 4.37
N ASP A 86 7.73 0.21 4.57
CA ASP A 86 7.51 0.83 5.88
C ASP A 86 6.08 0.65 6.43
N SER A 87 5.16 0.15 5.60
CA SER A 87 3.81 -0.22 6.04
C SER A 87 3.83 -1.44 6.97
N LEU A 88 4.88 -2.26 6.92
CA LEU A 88 5.09 -3.39 7.83
C LEU A 88 5.40 -2.92 9.25
N ASP A 89 5.00 -3.72 10.23
CA ASP A 89 5.20 -3.40 11.65
C ASP A 89 6.67 -3.51 12.08
N VAL A 90 7.07 -2.61 12.98
CA VAL A 90 8.44 -2.54 13.53
C VAL A 90 8.86 -3.80 14.29
N SER A 91 7.93 -4.64 14.74
CA SER A 91 8.23 -5.94 15.34
C SER A 91 8.84 -6.94 14.36
N ILE A 92 8.67 -6.73 13.05
CA ILE A 92 9.34 -7.52 12.01
C ILE A 92 10.76 -6.98 11.76
N GLY A 93 10.88 -5.65 11.72
CA GLY A 93 12.11 -4.91 11.47
C GLY A 93 11.80 -3.48 11.02
N LYS A 94 12.83 -2.63 10.90
CA LYS A 94 12.67 -1.23 10.47
C LYS A 94 13.03 -1.07 8.99
N ALA A 95 12.11 -0.53 8.20
CA ALA A 95 12.35 -0.25 6.77
C ALA A 95 13.17 1.02 6.56
N SER A 96 12.97 2.01 7.43
CA SER A 96 13.57 3.33 7.35
C SER A 96 13.52 4.01 8.73
N ARG A 97 14.03 5.23 8.81
CA ARG A 97 13.90 6.10 10.00
C ARG A 97 12.46 6.50 10.33
N PHE A 98 11.52 6.31 9.41
CA PHE A 98 10.11 6.66 9.58
C PHE A 98 9.25 5.48 10.04
N ALA A 99 9.87 4.33 10.34
CA ALA A 99 9.14 3.14 10.75
C ALA A 99 8.42 3.38 12.10
N ALA A 100 7.13 3.03 12.14
CA ALA A 100 6.27 3.21 13.31
C ALA A 100 5.51 1.91 13.67
N PRO A 101 5.22 1.66 14.96
CA PRO A 101 4.42 0.50 15.39
C PRO A 101 2.96 0.59 14.93
N GLY A 102 2.23 -0.52 15.05
CA GLY A 102 0.83 -0.64 14.61
C GLY A 102 0.68 -0.93 13.11
N GLY A 103 1.74 -1.43 12.48
CA GLY A 103 1.79 -1.73 11.05
C GLY A 103 1.24 -3.12 10.70
N LEU A 104 1.38 -3.48 9.42
CA LEU A 104 0.99 -4.81 8.96
C LEU A 104 1.98 -5.87 9.45
N LEU A 105 1.46 -6.96 10.02
CA LEU A 105 2.25 -8.16 10.25
C LEU A 105 2.29 -9.03 9.00
N GLU A 106 3.15 -10.04 8.98
CA GLU A 106 3.28 -10.96 7.84
C GLU A 106 1.93 -11.57 7.37
N PRO A 107 1.05 -12.07 8.26
CA PRO A 107 -0.26 -12.58 7.84
C PRO A 107 -1.15 -11.51 7.20
N ASP A 108 -1.02 -10.25 7.64
CA ASP A 108 -1.84 -9.13 7.17
C ASP A 108 -1.46 -8.75 5.74
N ILE A 109 -0.17 -8.59 5.44
CA ILE A 109 0.29 -8.25 4.08
C ILE A 109 0.05 -9.39 3.09
N VAL A 110 0.27 -10.65 3.49
CA VAL A 110 -0.07 -11.82 2.67
C VAL A 110 -1.57 -11.88 2.39
N GLY A 111 -2.39 -11.61 3.42
CA GLY A 111 -3.84 -11.53 3.28
C GLY A 111 -4.27 -10.41 2.32
N CYS A 112 -3.74 -9.20 2.49
CA CYS A 112 -4.06 -8.05 1.64
C CYS A 112 -3.69 -8.29 0.18
N PHE A 113 -2.48 -8.82 -0.09
CA PHE A 113 -2.07 -9.15 -1.45
C PHE A 113 -2.96 -10.20 -2.10
N ARG A 114 -3.40 -11.22 -1.33
CA ARG A 114 -4.36 -12.20 -1.85
C ARG A 114 -5.71 -11.56 -2.19
N GLU A 115 -6.22 -10.68 -1.35
CA GLU A 115 -7.48 -9.95 -1.66
C GLU A 115 -7.32 -9.10 -2.92
N ILE A 116 -6.20 -8.38 -3.06
CA ILE A 116 -5.91 -7.54 -4.22
C ILE A 116 -5.82 -8.37 -5.51
N SER A 117 -5.11 -9.51 -5.49
CA SER A 117 -4.95 -10.36 -6.67
C SER A 117 -6.26 -11.00 -7.12
N THR A 118 -7.21 -11.23 -6.20
CA THR A 118 -8.50 -11.85 -6.52
C THR A 118 -9.63 -10.87 -6.82
N ALA A 119 -9.61 -9.68 -6.21
CA ALA A 119 -10.71 -8.73 -6.27
C ALA A 119 -10.47 -7.57 -7.25
N THR A 120 -9.26 -7.45 -7.80
CA THR A 120 -8.88 -6.39 -8.73
C THR A 120 -8.15 -6.93 -9.96
N GLU A 121 -7.72 -6.05 -10.86
CA GLU A 121 -6.90 -6.39 -12.02
C GLU A 121 -5.53 -5.67 -11.93
N PRO A 122 -4.57 -6.21 -11.16
CA PRO A 122 -3.25 -5.59 -11.00
C PRO A 122 -2.45 -5.61 -12.29
N VAL A 123 -2.05 -4.44 -12.77
CA VAL A 123 -1.22 -4.28 -13.98
C VAL A 123 0.21 -3.85 -13.67
N SER A 124 0.48 -3.48 -12.42
CA SER A 124 1.80 -3.07 -11.97
C SER A 124 1.94 -3.24 -10.46
N LEU A 125 3.17 -3.52 -10.03
CA LEU A 125 3.58 -3.56 -8.63
C LEU A 125 4.86 -2.75 -8.48
N THR A 126 4.88 -1.83 -7.52
CA THR A 126 6.10 -1.16 -7.07
C THR A 126 6.37 -1.53 -5.63
N VAL A 127 7.63 -1.81 -5.30
CA VAL A 127 8.10 -2.05 -3.92
C VAL A 127 9.10 -0.95 -3.58
N ALA A 128 8.90 -0.24 -2.47
CA ALA A 128 9.63 0.99 -2.16
C ALA A 128 10.04 1.10 -0.69
N SER A 129 10.83 2.14 -0.39
CA SER A 129 11.15 2.63 0.96
C SER A 129 11.89 1.63 1.87
N PHE A 130 12.72 0.77 1.30
CA PHE A 130 13.55 -0.17 2.06
C PHE A 130 15.02 0.27 2.12
N ASP A 131 15.53 0.47 3.33
CA ASP A 131 16.94 0.68 3.62
C ASP A 131 17.50 -0.54 4.41
N PRO A 132 18.43 -1.32 3.82
CA PRO A 132 18.94 -2.54 4.44
C PRO A 132 19.86 -2.30 5.65
N THR A 133 20.23 -1.05 5.95
CA THR A 133 21.15 -0.72 7.05
C THR A 133 20.46 -0.66 8.42
N PHE A 134 19.12 -0.63 8.45
CA PHE A 134 18.35 -0.56 9.68
C PHE A 134 18.23 -1.93 10.39
N GLU A 135 17.99 -1.85 11.70
CA GLU A 135 17.79 -3.02 12.56
C GLU A 135 16.61 -3.89 12.08
N GLY A 136 16.82 -5.20 12.00
CA GLY A 136 15.81 -6.16 11.57
C GLY A 136 15.49 -6.13 10.07
N ALA A 137 16.20 -5.33 9.26
CA ALA A 137 15.93 -5.19 7.82
C ALA A 137 15.99 -6.52 7.06
N ARG A 138 16.83 -7.48 7.48
CA ARG A 138 16.87 -8.82 6.88
C ARG A 138 15.55 -9.60 7.05
N ASN A 139 14.96 -9.55 8.25
CA ASN A 139 13.69 -10.21 8.51
C ASN A 139 12.56 -9.53 7.74
N LEU A 140 12.57 -8.19 7.74
CA LEU A 140 11.64 -7.38 6.97
C LEU A 140 11.69 -7.69 5.48
N ALA A 141 12.91 -7.78 4.91
CA ALA A 141 13.12 -8.16 3.52
C ALA A 141 12.60 -9.57 3.23
N ALA A 142 12.82 -10.53 4.13
CA ALA A 142 12.30 -11.90 3.97
C ALA A 142 10.76 -11.91 3.90
N VAL A 143 10.09 -11.15 4.78
CA VAL A 143 8.61 -11.00 4.76
C VAL A 143 8.15 -10.32 3.48
N ALA A 144 8.82 -9.23 3.06
CA ALA A 144 8.49 -8.52 1.83
C ALA A 144 8.63 -9.43 0.58
N ILE A 145 9.76 -10.13 0.45
CA ILE A 145 10.03 -11.07 -0.65
C ILE A 145 8.99 -12.18 -0.68
N LYS A 146 8.69 -12.79 0.47
CA LYS A 146 7.68 -13.84 0.58
C LYS A 146 6.31 -13.36 0.14
N SER A 147 5.91 -12.16 0.59
CA SER A 147 4.61 -11.57 0.27
C SER A 147 4.50 -11.26 -1.22
N VAL A 148 5.51 -10.61 -1.80
CA VAL A 148 5.56 -10.29 -3.24
C VAL A 148 5.57 -11.57 -4.08
N THR A 149 6.34 -12.58 -3.68
CA THR A 149 6.36 -13.88 -4.38
C THR A 149 4.98 -14.53 -4.36
N GLY A 150 4.31 -14.55 -3.20
CA GLY A 150 2.95 -15.07 -3.06
C GLY A 150 1.93 -14.30 -3.90
N PHE A 151 2.05 -12.98 -3.98
CA PHE A 151 1.21 -12.14 -4.84
C PHE A 151 1.37 -12.51 -6.32
N VAL A 152 2.62 -12.57 -6.81
CA VAL A 152 2.90 -12.95 -8.21
C VAL A 152 2.42 -14.37 -8.51
N GLN A 153 2.65 -15.33 -7.60
CA GLN A 153 2.14 -16.70 -7.74
C GLN A 153 0.62 -16.73 -7.81
N SER A 154 -0.09 -15.90 -7.04
CA SER A 154 -1.55 -15.78 -7.12
C SER A 154 -2.03 -15.24 -8.46
N LEU A 155 -1.30 -14.28 -9.05
CA LEU A 155 -1.61 -13.76 -10.39
C LEU A 155 -1.35 -14.80 -11.48
N MET A 156 -0.32 -15.62 -11.32
CA MET A 156 -0.07 -16.75 -12.23
C MET A 156 -1.16 -17.82 -12.11
N GLY A 157 -1.58 -18.15 -10.89
CA GLY A 157 -2.65 -19.14 -10.64
C GLY A 157 -4.02 -18.72 -11.15
N SER A 158 -4.26 -17.41 -11.31
CA SER A 158 -5.50 -16.85 -11.87
C SER A 158 -5.44 -16.59 -13.38
N GLY A 159 -4.29 -16.85 -14.02
CA GLY A 159 -4.11 -16.63 -15.46
C GLY A 159 -3.91 -15.17 -15.87
N VAL A 160 -3.74 -14.25 -14.91
CA VAL A 160 -3.39 -12.84 -15.18
C VAL A 160 -1.95 -12.73 -15.70
N LEU A 161 -1.04 -13.54 -15.14
CA LEU A 161 0.34 -13.68 -15.60
C LEU A 161 0.57 -15.09 -16.13
N TYR A 162 1.35 -15.20 -17.20
CA TYR A 162 1.75 -16.49 -17.76
C TYR A 162 3.15 -16.88 -17.29
N LYS A 163 3.40 -18.18 -17.15
CA LYS A 163 4.78 -18.68 -17.03
C LYS A 163 5.51 -18.35 -18.34
N PRO A 164 6.71 -17.76 -18.29
CA PRO A 164 7.54 -17.60 -19.47
C PRO A 164 7.88 -18.95 -20.10
#